data_AF-A0A5S5CVR9-F1
#
_entry.id   AF-A0A5S5CVR9-F1
#
_cell.length_a   1.000
_cell.length_b   1.000
_cell.length_c   1.000
_cell.angle_alpha   90.00
_cell.angle_beta   90.00
_cell.angle_gamma   90.00
#
_symmetry.space_group_name_H-M   'P 1'
#
loop_
_entity.id
_entity.type
_entity.pdbx_description
1 polymer ?
#
loop_
_entity_poly.entity_id
_entity_poly.type
_entity_poly.pdbx_seq_one_letter_code
_entity_poly.pdbx_strand_id
1 'polypeptide(L)'
;MTAPVAPEDDAARQALERLVDCIDESVAELTLARARADLLLEGRRGGTPWAGLVTDEPRPLVVETVSSVLSALATAGHGWRREEAAALRREGVSINRIAALFGVTRQRISALLRE
;
A
#
# COMPACT_ATOMS: atom_id res chain seq x y z
N MET A 1 -30.29 -7.74 -20.86
CA MET A 1 -29.86 -9.13 -20.60
C MET A 1 -28.36 -9.06 -20.31
N THR A 2 -28.01 -8.80 -19.05
CA THR A 2 -26.64 -8.54 -18.60
C THR A 2 -26.03 -9.88 -18.22
N ALA A 3 -24.92 -10.26 -18.86
CA ALA A 3 -24.20 -11.49 -18.55
C ALA A 3 -23.75 -11.50 -17.07
N PRO A 4 -23.66 -12.68 -16.43
CA PRO A 4 -23.17 -12.76 -15.06
C PRO A 4 -21.70 -12.32 -15.04
N VAL A 5 -21.40 -11.27 -14.30
CA VAL A 5 -20.02 -10.85 -14.01
C VAL A 5 -19.34 -12.06 -13.34
N ALA A 6 -18.26 -12.55 -13.94
CA ALA A 6 -17.60 -13.76 -13.47
C ALA A 6 -17.06 -13.55 -12.03
N PRO A 7 -17.01 -14.59 -11.18
CA PRO A 7 -16.51 -14.48 -9.80
C PRO A 7 -15.06 -13.95 -9.70
N GLU A 8 -14.28 -14.02 -10.78
CA GLU A 8 -12.91 -13.50 -10.84
C GLU A 8 -12.83 -11.99 -11.18
N ASP A 9 -13.85 -11.40 -11.83
CA ASP A 9 -13.96 -9.94 -11.96
C ASP A 9 -14.29 -9.29 -10.61
N ASP A 10 -14.92 -10.06 -9.72
CA ASP A 10 -15.13 -9.63 -8.35
C ASP A 10 -13.81 -9.58 -7.55
N ALA A 11 -12.85 -10.49 -7.82
CA ALA A 11 -11.58 -10.52 -7.11
C ALA A 11 -10.74 -9.26 -7.32
N ALA A 12 -10.66 -8.76 -8.57
CA ALA A 12 -9.97 -7.51 -8.89
C ALA A 12 -10.67 -6.31 -8.23
N ARG A 13 -12.00 -6.22 -8.33
CA ARG A 13 -12.78 -5.17 -7.65
C ARG A 13 -12.52 -5.17 -6.14
N GLN A 14 -12.65 -6.32 -5.49
CA GLN A 14 -12.41 -6.45 -4.05
C GLN A 14 -10.95 -6.13 -3.67
N ALA A 15 -9.97 -6.49 -4.50
CA ALA A 15 -8.57 -6.15 -4.24
C ALA A 15 -8.31 -4.65 -4.34
N LEU A 16 -8.98 -3.96 -5.27
CA LEU A 16 -8.93 -2.51 -5.38
C LEU A 16 -9.63 -1.83 -4.19
N GLU A 17 -10.80 -2.31 -3.77
CA GLU A 17 -11.50 -1.84 -2.58
C GLU A 17 -10.62 -1.96 -1.33
N ARG A 18 -9.99 -3.12 -1.11
CA ARG A 18 -9.03 -3.31 0.00
C ARG A 18 -7.82 -2.37 -0.07
N LEU A 19 -7.33 -2.06 -1.27
CA LEU A 19 -6.23 -1.11 -1.43
C LEU A 19 -6.69 0.31 -1.07
N VAL A 20 -7.90 0.71 -1.46
CA VAL A 20 -8.48 2.01 -1.11
C VAL A 20 -8.64 2.12 0.41
N ASP A 21 -9.24 1.12 1.06
CA ASP A 21 -9.41 1.10 2.52
C ASP A 21 -8.05 1.21 3.23
N CYS A 22 -7.05 0.43 2.76
CA CYS A 22 -5.69 0.48 3.32
C CYS A 22 -5.02 1.85 3.13
N ILE A 23 -5.27 2.54 2.01
CA ILE A 23 -4.78 3.91 1.78
C ILE A 23 -5.43 4.87 2.77
N ASP A 24 -6.74 4.79 2.98
CA ASP A 24 -7.45 5.67 3.90
C ASP A 24 -6.99 5.49 5.35
N GLU A 25 -6.83 4.23 5.79
CA GLU A 25 -6.23 3.90 7.09
C GLU A 25 -4.80 4.45 7.20
N SER A 26 -3.98 4.26 6.16
CA SER A 26 -2.60 4.76 6.11
C SER A 26 -2.54 6.29 6.21
N VAL A 27 -3.46 7.01 5.56
CA VAL A 27 -3.54 8.47 5.64
C VAL A 27 -3.89 8.91 7.07
N ALA A 28 -4.84 8.23 7.73
CA ALA A 28 -5.18 8.51 9.11
C ALA A 28 -3.98 8.30 10.04
N GLU A 29 -3.29 7.17 9.92
CA GLU A 29 -2.09 6.85 10.71
C GLU A 29 -0.96 7.85 10.49
N LEU A 30 -0.65 8.17 9.23
CA LEU A 30 0.42 9.11 8.88
C LEU A 30 0.09 10.55 9.30
N THR A 31 -1.19 10.93 9.33
CA THR A 31 -1.61 12.24 9.85
C THR A 31 -1.28 12.36 11.35
N LEU A 32 -1.56 11.31 12.13
CA LEU A 32 -1.21 11.25 13.54
C LEU A 32 0.31 11.21 13.75
N ALA A 33 1.05 10.43 12.95
CA ALA A 33 2.50 10.38 12.99
C ALA A 33 3.14 11.74 12.68
N ARG A 34 2.58 12.48 11.70
CA ARG A 34 3.03 13.84 11.37
C ARG A 34 2.86 14.78 12.56
N ALA A 35 1.70 14.76 13.22
CA ALA A 35 1.45 15.59 14.40
C ALA A 35 2.45 15.28 15.54
N ARG A 36 2.77 14.00 15.76
CA ARG A 36 3.82 13.60 16.71
C ARG A 36 5.20 14.10 16.30
N ALA A 37 5.57 13.96 15.03
CA ALA A 37 6.84 14.46 14.52
C ALA A 37 6.99 15.98 14.72
N ASP A 38 5.90 16.75 14.56
CA ASP A 38 5.90 18.19 14.83
C ASP A 38 6.23 18.48 16.31
N LEU A 39 5.68 17.73 17.27
CA LEU A 39 6.01 17.85 18.70
C LEU A 39 7.47 17.52 19.00
N LEU A 40 8.02 16.47 18.37
CA LEU A 40 9.44 16.11 18.51
C LEU A 40 10.35 17.24 18.00
N LEU A 41 9.99 17.88 16.88
CA LEU A 41 10.72 19.01 16.32
C LEU A 41 10.65 20.23 17.26
N GLU A 42 9.51 20.51 17.87
CA GLU A 42 9.36 21.57 18.88
C GLU A 42 10.24 21.32 20.10
N GLY A 43 10.18 20.11 20.67
CA GLY A 43 11.04 19.73 21.79
C GLY A 43 12.52 19.82 21.43
N ARG A 44 12.90 19.45 20.21
CA ARG A 44 14.28 19.58 19.73
C ARG A 44 14.72 21.04 19.63
N ARG A 45 13.87 21.93 19.12
CA ARG A 45 14.14 23.39 19.07
C ARG A 45 14.27 23.98 20.47
N GLY A 46 13.55 23.43 21.45
CA GLY A 46 13.69 23.76 22.88
C GLY A 46 14.97 23.26 23.55
N GLY A 47 15.83 22.53 22.84
CA GLY A 47 17.12 22.05 23.34
C GLY A 47 17.10 20.62 23.89
N THR A 48 15.95 19.93 23.89
CA THR A 48 15.85 18.56 24.40
C THR A 48 16.70 17.61 23.54
N PRO A 49 17.52 16.72 24.16
CA PRO A 49 18.30 15.73 23.41
C PRO A 49 17.39 14.66 22.81
N TRP A 50 17.78 14.10 21.67
CA TRP A 50 17.00 13.06 20.97
C TRP A 50 16.69 11.84 21.82
N ALA A 51 17.62 11.41 22.68
CA ALA A 51 17.39 10.29 23.58
C ALA A 51 16.20 10.53 24.52
N GLY A 52 16.05 11.74 25.06
CA GLY A 52 14.89 12.12 25.87
C GLY A 52 13.62 12.21 25.06
N LEU A 53 13.67 12.88 23.90
CA LEU A 53 12.51 13.03 23.01
C LEU A 53 11.90 11.69 22.59
N VAL A 54 12.73 10.71 22.21
CA VAL A 54 12.28 9.38 21.79
C VAL A 54 11.82 8.53 22.98
N THR A 55 12.43 8.72 24.15
CA THR A 55 12.05 8.00 25.38
C THR A 55 10.67 8.45 25.89
N ASP A 56 10.38 9.74 25.78
CA ASP A 56 9.10 10.33 26.22
C ASP A 56 8.03 10.33 25.12
N GLU A 57 8.36 9.84 23.92
CA GLU A 57 7.44 9.78 22.79
C GLU A 57 6.27 8.80 23.08
N PRO A 58 5.00 9.25 22.99
CA PRO A 58 3.86 8.36 23.14
C PRO A 58 3.80 7.33 22.02
N ARG A 59 3.58 6.07 22.38
CA ARG A 59 3.49 4.94 21.43
C ARG A 59 2.18 5.02 20.59
N PRO A 60 2.18 4.48 19.35
CA PRO A 60 3.34 3.99 18.61
C PRO A 60 4.28 5.13 18.21
N LEU A 61 5.59 4.84 18.15
CA LEU A 61 6.56 5.82 17.69
C LEU A 61 6.29 6.20 16.23
N VAL A 62 6.72 7.38 15.80
CA VAL A 62 6.66 7.81 14.39
C VAL A 62 7.31 6.77 13.48
N VAL A 63 8.48 6.25 13.86
CA VAL A 63 9.20 5.23 13.07
C VAL A 63 8.45 3.90 12.97
N GLU A 64 7.71 3.53 14.01
CA GLU A 64 6.90 2.30 14.01
C GLU A 64 5.67 2.48 13.14
N THR A 65 5.02 3.64 13.23
CA THR A 65 3.86 3.98 12.41
C THR A 65 4.23 3.98 10.93
N VAL A 66 5.34 4.63 10.55
CA VAL A 66 5.83 4.63 9.15
C VAL A 66 6.16 3.22 8.68
N SER A 67 6.81 2.40 9.52
CA SER A 67 7.15 1.02 9.16
C SER A 67 5.90 0.16 8.96
N SER A 68 4.89 0.31 9.83
CA SER A 68 3.61 -0.38 9.75
C SER A 68 2.86 -0.02 8.46
N VAL A 69 2.70 1.28 8.18
CA VAL A 69 2.04 1.78 6.97
C VAL A 69 2.72 1.28 5.71
N LEU A 70 4.05 1.34 5.64
CA LEU A 70 4.81 0.84 4.49
C LEU A 70 4.57 -0.67 4.26
N SER A 71 4.51 -1.47 5.33
CA SER A 71 4.23 -2.91 5.25
C SER A 71 2.80 -3.19 4.79
N ALA A 72 1.82 -2.45 5.31
CA ALA A 72 0.41 -2.58 4.95
C ALA A 72 0.18 -2.25 3.47
N LEU A 73 0.67 -1.09 3.02
CA LEU A 73 0.58 -0.66 1.61
C LEU A 73 1.32 -1.60 0.66
N ALA A 74 2.49 -2.13 1.05
CA ALA A 74 3.20 -3.12 0.25
C ALA A 74 2.38 -4.40 0.06
N THR A 75 1.67 -4.84 1.09
CA THR A 75 0.83 -6.03 1.07
C THR A 75 -0.42 -5.81 0.20
N ALA A 76 -1.18 -4.74 0.46
CA ALA A 76 -2.37 -4.41 -0.32
C ALA A 76 -2.04 -4.15 -1.80
N GLY A 77 -0.95 -3.42 -2.07
CA GLY A 77 -0.48 -3.12 -3.43
C GLY A 77 0.03 -4.36 -4.18
N HIS A 78 0.61 -5.35 -3.49
CA HIS A 78 0.94 -6.63 -4.11
C HIS A 78 -0.32 -7.39 -4.53
N GLY A 79 -1.30 -7.49 -3.62
CA GLY A 79 -2.59 -8.11 -3.91
C GLY A 79 -3.30 -7.47 -5.10
N TRP A 80 -3.38 -6.14 -5.13
CA TRP A 80 -3.98 -5.42 -6.25
C TRP A 80 -3.27 -5.70 -7.59
N ARG A 81 -1.95 -5.59 -7.65
CA ARG A 81 -1.20 -5.83 -8.91
C ARG A 81 -1.42 -7.22 -9.48
N ARG A 82 -1.54 -8.22 -8.61
CA ARG A 82 -1.82 -9.61 -9.02
C ARG A 82 -3.21 -9.71 -9.64
N GLU A 83 -4.24 -9.24 -8.94
CA GLU A 83 -5.62 -9.38 -9.40
C GLU A 83 -5.92 -8.50 -10.64
N GLU A 84 -5.32 -7.31 -10.72
CA GLU A 84 -5.38 -6.46 -11.92
C GLU A 84 -4.72 -7.15 -13.12
N ALA A 85 -3.52 -7.72 -12.95
CA ALA A 85 -2.86 -8.46 -14.01
C ALA A 85 -3.69 -9.68 -14.45
N ALA A 86 -4.29 -10.41 -13.51
CA ALA A 86 -5.15 -11.55 -13.81
C ALA A 86 -6.41 -11.13 -14.59
N ALA A 87 -7.09 -10.05 -14.17
CA ALA A 87 -8.23 -9.49 -14.88
C ALA A 87 -7.88 -9.10 -16.32
N LEU A 88 -6.80 -8.33 -16.52
CA LEU A 88 -6.33 -7.96 -17.85
C LEU A 88 -6.01 -9.17 -18.73
N ARG A 89 -5.46 -10.25 -18.17
CA ARG A 89 -5.22 -11.49 -18.92
C ARG A 89 -6.51 -12.15 -19.37
N ARG A 90 -7.55 -12.17 -18.53
CA ARG A 90 -8.87 -12.73 -18.86
C ARG A 90 -9.57 -11.91 -19.94
N GLU A 91 -9.36 -10.59 -19.95
CA GLU A 91 -9.80 -9.69 -21.02
C GLU A 91 -8.97 -9.83 -22.32
N GLY A 92 -8.02 -10.75 -22.38
CA GLY A 92 -7.23 -11.05 -23.58
C GLY A 92 -6.00 -10.16 -23.76
N VAL A 93 -5.68 -9.27 -22.81
CA VAL A 93 -4.49 -8.42 -22.89
C VAL A 93 -3.23 -9.27 -22.78
N SER A 94 -2.31 -9.14 -23.74
CA SER A 94 -1.07 -9.94 -23.75
C SER A 94 -0.15 -9.63 -22.55
N ILE A 95 0.61 -10.62 -22.07
CA ILE A 95 1.60 -10.43 -20.98
C ILE A 95 2.57 -9.29 -21.31
N ASN A 96 3.02 -9.18 -22.57
CA ASN A 96 3.91 -8.10 -22.99
C ASN A 96 3.25 -6.72 -22.86
N ARG A 97 1.96 -6.62 -23.18
CA ARG A 97 1.22 -5.37 -23.04
C ARG A 97 0.99 -5.02 -21.57
N ILE A 98 0.64 -5.99 -20.72
CA ILE A 98 0.51 -5.78 -19.27
C ILE A 98 1.85 -5.32 -18.68
N ALA A 99 2.96 -5.97 -19.04
CA ALA A 99 4.29 -5.60 -18.59
C ALA A 99 4.63 -4.14 -18.96
N ALA A 100 4.31 -3.73 -20.19
CA ALA A 100 4.48 -2.35 -20.63
C ALA A 100 3.57 -1.36 -19.86
N LEU A 101 2.31 -1.71 -19.60
CA LEU A 101 1.38 -0.88 -18.82
C LEU A 101 1.86 -0.69 -17.38
N PHE A 102 2.37 -1.76 -16.76
CA PHE A 102 2.82 -1.78 -15.37
C PHE A 102 4.25 -1.22 -15.20
N GLY A 103 4.95 -0.93 -16.31
CA GLY A 103 6.34 -0.47 -16.27
C GLY A 103 7.31 -1.52 -15.72
N VAL A 104 7.01 -2.81 -15.88
CA VAL A 104 7.84 -3.92 -15.37
C VAL A 104 8.20 -4.90 -16.49
N THR A 105 9.09 -5.85 -16.18
CA THR A 105 9.50 -6.88 -17.14
C THR A 105 8.39 -7.92 -17.36
N ARG A 106 8.41 -8.57 -18.53
CA ARG A 106 7.55 -9.73 -18.83
C ARG A 106 7.66 -10.83 -17.76
N GLN A 107 8.87 -11.10 -17.29
CA GLN A 107 9.11 -12.12 -16.25
C GLN A 107 8.39 -11.80 -14.95
N ARG A 108 8.32 -10.51 -14.57
CA ARG A 108 7.64 -10.07 -13.35
C ARG A 108 6.13 -10.27 -13.45
N ILE A 109 5.52 -9.95 -14.59
CA ILE A 109 4.09 -10.26 -14.82
C ILE A 109 3.84 -11.77 -14.83
N SER A 110 4.70 -12.54 -15.51
CA SER A 110 4.57 -14.00 -15.49
C SER A 110 4.70 -14.61 -14.10
N ALA A 111 5.49 -14.00 -13.20
CA ALA A 111 5.59 -14.43 -11.81
C ALA A 111 4.29 -14.11 -11.04
N LEU A 112 3.80 -12.88 -11.15
CA LEU A 112 2.55 -12.45 -10.52
C LEU A 112 1.34 -13.32 -10.87
N LEU A 113 1.27 -13.80 -12.12
CA LEU A 113 0.16 -14.64 -12.60
C LEU A 113 0.28 -16.13 -12.24
N ARG A 114 1.38 -16.56 -11.62
CA ARG A 114 1.60 -17.96 -11.20
C ARG A 114 1.45 -18.18 -9.69
N GLU A 115 1.51 -17.09 -8.92
CA GLU A 115 1.22 -17.09 -7.48
C GLU A 115 -0.28 -17.37 -7.25
#